data_AF-A0A660SHW5-F1
#
_entry.id   AF-A0A660SHW5-F1
#
_cell.length_a   1.000
_cell.length_b   1.000
_cell.length_c   1.000
_cell.angle_alpha   90.00
_cell.angle_beta   90.00
_cell.angle_gamma   90.00
#
_symmetry.space_group_name_H-M   'P 1'
#
loop_
_entity.id
_entity.type
_entity.pdbx_description
1 polymer ?
#
loop_
_entity_poly.entity_id
_entity_poly.type
_entity_poly.pdbx_seq_one_letter_code
_entity_poly.pdbx_strand_id
1 'polypeptide(L)'
;MSGRDKGIAGEEIAVEYLKRAGFEIVDRNYRTRRGEIDIIARNREGLRFVEVKMRRRGTMVPPQEAIDLRKMRRIIAAAREYLARNHLVGKEFCHFDVIAIDDQDEIEYIPDAFSANI
;
A
#
# COMPACT_ATOMS: atom_id res chain seq x y z
N MET A 1 0.68 -22.69 7.28
CA MET A 1 0.92 -21.66 6.25
C MET A 1 2.18 -20.89 6.62
N SER A 2 3.11 -20.72 5.68
CA SER A 2 4.30 -19.90 5.91
C SER A 2 3.94 -18.41 5.99
N GLY A 3 4.82 -17.56 6.50
CA GLY A 3 4.61 -16.11 6.50
C GLY A 3 4.45 -15.52 5.09
N ARG A 4 5.04 -16.17 4.08
CA ARG A 4 4.95 -15.77 2.67
C ARG A 4 3.57 -16.07 2.08
N ASP A 5 2.99 -17.22 2.41
CA ASP A 5 1.65 -17.61 1.94
C ASP A 5 0.58 -16.68 2.52
N LYS A 6 0.74 -16.30 3.80
CA LYS A 6 -0.13 -15.31 4.44
C LYS A 6 -0.03 -13.92 3.81
N GLY A 7 1.17 -13.52 3.37
CA GLY A 7 1.37 -12.26 2.66
C GLY A 7 0.66 -12.23 1.31
N ILE A 8 0.75 -13.31 0.53
CA ILE A 8 0.07 -13.42 -0.78
C ILE A 8 -1.46 -13.39 -0.59
N ALA A 9 -1.98 -14.14 0.39
CA ALA A 9 -3.42 -14.15 0.68
C ALA A 9 -3.92 -12.75 1.09
N GLY A 10 -3.18 -12.05 1.96
CA GLY A 10 -3.51 -10.68 2.37
C GLY A 10 -3.52 -9.70 1.19
N GLU A 11 -2.57 -9.80 0.27
CA GLU A 11 -2.55 -8.93 -0.91
C GLU A 11 -3.77 -9.13 -1.82
N GLU A 12 -4.18 -10.38 -2.05
CA GLU A 12 -5.40 -10.66 -2.83
C GLU A 12 -6.66 -10.08 -2.17
N ILE A 13 -6.79 -10.24 -0.85
CA ILE A 13 -7.90 -9.67 -0.07
C ILE A 13 -7.91 -8.13 -0.20
N ALA A 14 -6.74 -7.49 -0.08
CA ALA A 14 -6.61 -6.04 -0.22
C ALA A 14 -6.97 -5.56 -1.64
N VAL A 15 -6.54 -6.29 -2.68
CA VAL A 15 -6.89 -6.00 -4.08
C VAL A 15 -8.40 -6.06 -4.30
N GLU A 16 -9.06 -7.10 -3.83
CA GLU A 16 -10.51 -7.26 -4.01
C GLU A 16 -11.30 -6.20 -3.23
N TYR A 17 -10.83 -5.82 -2.05
CA TYR A 17 -11.39 -4.69 -1.31
C TYR A 17 -11.28 -3.38 -2.09
N LEU A 18 -10.08 -3.04 -2.58
CA LEU A 18 -9.84 -1.82 -3.34
C LEU A 18 -10.69 -1.76 -4.61
N LYS A 19 -10.79 -2.86 -5.36
CA LYS A 19 -11.67 -2.94 -6.54
C LYS A 19 -13.14 -2.67 -6.18
N ARG A 20 -13.65 -3.30 -5.11
CA ARG A 20 -15.02 -3.08 -4.63
C ARG A 20 -15.25 -1.64 -4.14
N ALA A 21 -14.21 -1.00 -3.62
CA ALA A 21 -14.21 0.41 -3.25
C ALA A 21 -14.05 1.38 -4.44
N GLY A 22 -13.98 0.87 -5.68
CA GLY A 22 -13.95 1.68 -6.90
C GLY A 22 -12.56 2.13 -7.34
N PHE A 23 -11.50 1.49 -6.82
CA PHE A 23 -10.13 1.72 -7.28
C PHE A 23 -9.80 0.85 -8.49
N GLU A 24 -9.04 1.42 -9.42
CA GLU A 24 -8.34 0.68 -10.47
C GLU A 24 -7.01 0.18 -9.90
N ILE A 25 -6.70 -1.11 -10.08
CA ILE A 25 -5.39 -1.66 -9.71
C ILE A 25 -4.46 -1.49 -10.89
N VAL A 26 -3.42 -0.67 -10.72
CA VAL A 26 -2.48 -0.29 -11.79
C VAL A 26 -1.25 -1.19 -11.77
N ASP A 27 -0.75 -1.55 -10.59
CA ASP A 27 0.39 -2.45 -10.42
C ASP A 27 0.32 -3.20 -9.08
N ARG A 28 1.04 -4.31 -8.98
CA ARG A 28 1.11 -5.18 -7.78
C ARG A 28 2.53 -5.70 -7.60
N ASN A 29 2.96 -5.88 -6.35
CA ASN A 29 4.30 -6.33 -6.01
C ASN A 29 5.42 -5.53 -6.72
N TYR A 30 5.23 -4.21 -6.86
CA TYR A 30 6.17 -3.36 -7.59
C TYR A 30 7.49 -3.26 -6.82
N ARG A 31 8.59 -3.67 -7.45
CA ARG A 31 9.91 -3.74 -6.83
C ARG A 31 10.92 -2.88 -7.55
N THR A 32 11.75 -2.20 -6.77
CA THR A 32 12.91 -1.45 -7.23
C THR A 32 14.14 -1.85 -6.45
N ARG A 33 15.31 -1.32 -6.84
CA ARG A 33 16.54 -1.51 -6.06
C ARG A 33 16.46 -0.87 -4.67
N ARG A 34 15.57 0.11 -4.48
CA ARG A 34 15.51 0.97 -3.29
C ARG A 34 14.30 0.69 -2.40
N GLY A 35 13.32 -0.07 -2.89
CA GLY A 35 12.10 -0.34 -2.15
C GLY A 35 11.13 -1.23 -2.91
N GLU A 36 9.95 -1.37 -2.33
CA GLU A 36 8.84 -2.13 -2.87
C GLU A 36 7.53 -1.47 -2.45
N ILE A 37 6.48 -1.70 -3.24
CA ILE A 37 5.11 -1.28 -2.98
C ILE A 37 4.23 -2.50 -3.26
N ASP A 38 3.37 -2.87 -2.32
CA ASP A 38 2.55 -4.08 -2.45
C ASP A 38 1.47 -3.88 -3.52
N ILE A 39 0.76 -2.75 -3.48
CA ILE A 39 -0.30 -2.43 -4.46
C ILE A 39 -0.17 -0.95 -4.88
N ILE A 40 -0.26 -0.70 -6.18
CA ILE A 40 -0.44 0.63 -6.74
C ILE A 40 -1.85 0.69 -7.32
N ALA A 41 -2.68 1.55 -6.75
CA ALA A 41 -4.06 1.75 -7.16
C ALA A 41 -4.28 3.19 -7.63
N ARG A 42 -5.34 3.41 -8.40
CA ARG A 42 -5.77 4.74 -8.87
C ARG A 42 -7.26 4.93 -8.61
N ASN A 43 -7.63 6.13 -8.18
CA ASN A 43 -9.02 6.58 -8.15
C ASN A 43 -9.10 8.03 -8.67
N ARG A 44 -10.23 8.70 -8.44
CA ARG A 44 -10.42 10.10 -8.87
C ARG A 44 -9.51 11.10 -8.17
N GLU A 45 -8.93 10.74 -7.04
CA GLU A 45 -8.07 11.62 -6.25
C GLU A 45 -6.61 11.50 -6.65
N GLY A 46 -6.21 10.40 -7.31
CA GLY A 46 -4.86 10.22 -7.84
C GLY A 46 -4.35 8.79 -7.67
N LEU A 47 -3.03 8.67 -7.55
CA LEU A 47 -2.35 7.40 -7.29
C LEU A 47 -2.24 7.11 -5.80
N ARG A 48 -2.47 5.85 -5.45
CA ARG A 48 -2.42 5.33 -4.08
C ARG A 48 -1.37 4.22 -4.01
N PHE A 49 -0.31 4.47 -3.25
CA PHE A 49 0.73 3.49 -2.96
C PHE A 49 0.39 2.81 -1.64
N VAL A 50 -0.03 1.55 -1.71
CA VAL A 50 -0.64 0.84 -0.58
C VAL A 50 0.32 -0.24 -0.09
N GLU A 51 0.61 -0.24 1.21
CA GLU A 51 1.28 -1.33 1.92
C GLU A 51 0.22 -2.22 2.58
N VAL A 52 0.38 -3.54 2.46
CA VAL A 52 -0.52 -4.54 3.05
C VAL A 52 0.14 -5.20 4.25
N LYS A 53 -0.55 -5.25 5.38
CA LYS A 53 -0.03 -5.84 6.61
C LYS A 53 -0.99 -6.83 7.23
N MET A 54 -0.46 -8.00 7.56
CA MET A 54 -1.15 -8.94 8.44
C MET A 54 -0.97 -8.49 9.90
N ARG A 55 -2.06 -8.51 10.66
CA ARG A 55 -2.07 -8.24 12.10
C ARG A 55 -2.76 -9.35 12.87
N ARG A 56 -2.65 -9.31 14.21
CA ARG A 56 -3.46 -10.16 15.08
C ARG A 56 -4.75 -9.44 15.42
N ARG A 57 -5.83 -10.20 15.53
CA ARG A 57 -7.10 -9.65 16.00
C ARG A 57 -6.96 -8.96 17.35
N GLY A 58 -7.61 -7.82 17.51
CA GLY A 58 -7.58 -7.01 18.74
C GLY A 58 -6.35 -6.10 18.89
N THR A 59 -5.39 -6.12 17.96
CA THR A 59 -4.34 -5.10 17.91
C THR A 59 -4.81 -3.93 17.04
N MET A 60 -5.33 -2.89 17.67
CA MET A 60 -5.52 -1.59 16.99
C MET A 60 -4.16 -0.92 16.93
N VAL A 61 -3.59 -0.80 15.73
CA VAL A 61 -2.29 -0.16 15.53
C VAL A 61 -2.58 1.26 15.04
N PRO A 62 -2.20 2.30 15.78
CA PRO A 62 -2.32 3.68 15.30
C PRO A 62 -1.71 3.82 13.90
N PRO A 63 -2.25 4.67 13.01
CA PRO A 63 -1.71 4.88 11.67
C PRO A 63 -0.19 5.15 11.65
N GLN A 64 0.32 5.87 12.66
CA GLN A 64 1.75 6.17 12.79
C GLN A 64 2.61 4.96 13.20
N GLU A 65 2.01 3.95 13.82
CA GLU A 65 2.66 2.67 14.15
C GLU A 65 2.40 1.62 13.06
N ALA A 66 1.41 1.84 12.19
CA ALA A 66 1.06 0.95 11.11
C ALA A 66 2.20 0.83 10.10
N ILE A 67 3.15 1.78 10.06
CA ILE A 67 4.34 1.71 9.21
C ILE A 67 5.57 2.38 9.84
N ASP A 68 6.69 1.65 9.89
CA ASP A 68 7.94 2.20 10.45
C ASP A 68 8.62 3.18 9.47
N LEU A 69 9.48 4.06 10.00
CA LEU A 69 10.22 5.06 9.20
C LEU A 69 11.07 4.43 8.08
N ARG A 70 11.57 3.21 8.29
CA ARG A 70 12.39 2.50 7.30
C ARG A 70 11.52 2.06 6.13
N LYS A 71 10.32 1.54 6.38
CA LYS A 71 9.37 1.10 5.37
C LYS A 71 8.80 2.30 4.61
N MET A 72 8.45 3.40 5.30
CA MET A 72 8.07 4.67 4.65
C MET A 72 9.13 5.12 3.63
N ARG A 73 10.41 5.18 4.03
CA ARG A 73 11.51 5.58 3.13
C ARG A 73 11.63 4.69 1.90
N ARG A 74 11.42 3.38 2.04
CA ARG A 74 11.47 2.41 0.94
C ARG A 74 10.31 2.59 -0.03
N ILE A 75 9.08 2.75 0.49
CA ILE A 75 7.89 3.01 -0.33
C ILE A 75 8.04 4.32 -1.09
N ILE A 76 8.46 5.40 -0.42
CA ILE A 76 8.72 6.71 -1.04
C ILE A 76 9.74 6.58 -2.18
N ALA A 77 10.81 5.82 -1.97
CA ALA A 77 11.84 5.62 -2.99
C ALA A 77 11.30 4.83 -4.20
N ALA A 78 10.49 3.79 -3.97
CA ALA A 78 9.84 3.04 -5.04
C ALA A 78 8.79 3.87 -5.78
N ALA A 79 7.97 4.66 -5.07
CA ALA A 79 6.97 5.55 -5.63
C ALA A 79 7.60 6.61 -6.55
N ARG A 80 8.69 7.27 -6.13
CA ARG A 80 9.43 8.21 -6.99
C ARG A 80 9.92 7.56 -8.28
N GLU A 81 10.45 6.34 -8.18
CA GLU A 81 10.93 5.60 -9.35
C GLU A 81 9.77 5.19 -10.26
N TYR A 82 8.63 4.79 -9.70
CA TYR A 82 7.40 4.51 -10.44
C TYR A 82 6.91 5.75 -11.21
N LEU A 83 6.81 6.90 -10.54
CA LEU A 83 6.38 8.15 -11.16
C LEU A 83 7.33 8.57 -12.29
N ALA A 84 8.64 8.47 -12.07
CA ALA A 84 9.64 8.82 -13.08
C ALA A 84 9.54 7.90 -14.31
N ARG A 85 9.44 6.59 -14.11
CA ARG A 85 9.33 5.59 -15.20
C ARG A 85 8.07 5.77 -16.04
N ASN A 86 6.98 6.16 -15.40
CA ASN A 86 5.68 6.34 -16.05
C ASN A 86 5.42 7.78 -16.52
N HIS A 87 6.39 8.69 -16.41
CA HIS A 87 6.26 10.10 -16.77
C HIS A 87 5.12 10.84 -16.04
N LEU A 88 4.89 10.50 -14.77
CA LEU A 88 3.81 11.01 -13.92
C LEU A 88 4.28 12.04 -12.87
N VAL A 89 5.59 12.32 -12.79
CA VAL A 89 6.14 13.31 -11.86
C VAL A 89 5.45 14.66 -12.05
N GLY A 90 4.86 15.18 -10.97
CA GLY A 90 4.11 16.45 -10.97
C GLY A 90 2.77 16.43 -11.70
N LYS A 91 2.28 15.26 -12.13
CA LYS A 91 1.01 15.11 -12.86
C LYS A 91 -0.10 14.42 -12.07
N GLU A 92 0.24 13.76 -10.97
CA GLU A 92 -0.66 12.95 -10.16
C GLU A 92 -0.49 13.31 -8.69
N PHE A 93 -1.60 13.42 -7.96
CA PHE A 93 -1.54 13.42 -6.50
C PHE A 93 -1.21 12.02 -6.01
N CYS A 94 -0.36 11.94 -4.98
CA CYS A 94 0.16 10.70 -4.46
C CYS A 94 -0.27 10.53 -3.00
N HIS A 95 -0.94 9.41 -2.74
CA HIS A 95 -1.40 9.00 -1.42
C HIS A 95 -0.62 7.77 -0.97
N PHE A 96 -0.34 7.67 0.32
CA PHE A 96 0.31 6.51 0.90
C PHE A 96 -0.60 5.89 1.94
N ASP A 97 -1.12 4.72 1.61
CA ASP A 97 -2.13 4.06 2.42
C ASP A 97 -1.58 2.79 3.05
N VAL A 98 -2.27 2.33 4.08
CA VAL A 98 -2.05 1.00 4.66
C VAL A 98 -3.37 0.25 4.68
N ILE A 99 -3.33 -1.02 4.27
CA ILE A 99 -4.40 -1.98 4.52
C ILE A 99 -3.90 -2.99 5.56
N ALA A 100 -4.56 -3.04 6.70
CA ALA A 100 -4.31 -4.03 7.74
C ALA A 100 -5.38 -5.12 7.69
N ILE A 101 -4.96 -6.39 7.70
CA ILE A 101 -5.83 -7.56 7.59
C ILE A 101 -5.54 -8.46 8.78
N ASP A 102 -6.57 -8.84 9.53
CA ASP A 102 -6.39 -9.77 10.65
C ASP A 102 -6.48 -11.24 10.21
N ASP A 103 -6.43 -12.17 11.16
CA ASP A 103 -6.48 -13.61 10.90
C ASP A 103 -7.89 -14.14 10.58
N GLN A 104 -8.90 -13.28 10.56
CA GLN A 104 -10.28 -13.56 10.11
C GLN A 104 -10.61 -12.85 8.79
N ASP A 105 -9.59 -12.34 8.10
CA ASP A 105 -9.68 -11.56 6.86
C ASP A 105 -10.44 -10.23 7.01
N GLU A 106 -10.59 -9.72 8.25
CA GLU A 106 -11.20 -8.41 8.49
C GLU A 106 -10.22 -7.29 8.11
N ILE A 107 -10.73 -6.34 7.33
CA ILE A 107 -9.95 -5.26 6.73
C ILE A 107 -10.11 -3.97 7.51
N GLU A 108 -8.99 -3.34 7.83
CA GLU A 108 -8.92 -1.93 8.19
C GLU A 108 -8.13 -1.18 7.12
N TYR A 109 -8.80 -0.26 6.44
CA TYR A 109 -8.19 0.62 5.45
C TYR A 109 -7.84 1.96 6.10
N ILE A 110 -6.56 2.31 6.04
CA ILE A 110 -6.00 3.52 6.61
C ILE A 110 -5.53 4.41 5.45
N PRO A 111 -6.39 5.29 4.92
CA PRO A 111 -6.01 6.24 3.88
C PRO A 111 -5.03 7.27 4.42
N ASP A 112 -4.09 7.72 3.59
CA ASP A 112 -3.11 8.76 3.95
C ASP A 112 -2.37 8.46 5.27
N ALA A 113 -2.03 7.18 5.47
CA ALA A 113 -1.33 6.68 6.66
C ALA A 113 -0.02 7.46 6.93
N PHE A 114 0.59 8.00 5.87
CA PHE A 114 1.63 9.01 5.98
C PHE A 114 1.67 9.92 4.74
N SER A 115 2.40 11.04 4.85
CA SER A 115 2.62 11.97 3.75
C SER A 115 4.08 12.03 3.32
N ALA A 116 4.31 12.30 2.04
CA ALA A 116 5.62 12.60 1.49
C ALA A 116 5.50 13.51 0.27
N ASN A 117 6.45 14.42 0.11
CA ASN A 117 6.54 15.28 -1.07
C ASN A 117 7.36 14.56 -2.17
N ILE A 118 6.67 14.02 -3.18
CA ILE A 118 7.27 13.22 -4.27
C ILE A 118 6.72 13.54 -5.65
#